data_AF-A0A538DY64-F1
#
_entry.id   AF-A0A538DY64-F1
#
_cell.length_a   1.000
_cell.length_b   1.000
_cell.length_c   1.000
_cell.angle_alpha   90.00
_cell.angle_beta   90.00
_cell.angle_gamma   90.00
#
_symmetry.space_group_name_H-M   'P 1'
#
loop_
_entity.id
_entity.type
_entity.pdbx_description
1 polymer ?
#
loop_
_entity_poly.entity_id
_entity_poly.type
_entity_poly.pdbx_seq_one_letter_code
_entity_poly.pdbx_strand_id
1 'polypeptide(L)'
;MLRRAVITLVAAGTIAAPATGAPIRGQTLMSGVVYAKQVEFTAHGPVAINVVSAPRPSGLYSIRAWLSNGAVQGRERLTDMENGISATATVLGVNGDFFDTRWGTPSSLLVRGGVLGAGTKGGRSAAGFDAGGGLHVDRMSFDGSWKGTGQFRPLGLNEPPGRSAVTLYTPAWGPSTPAESGTVEAVLARFPATTPNVTLTAPVTQLVQGGNQAIPPNGAVLVARGAQVQTLTTEVPAGGTVAVRLILTPRWNDVREAVGGGPVLVRNGRPVFRTNESFTTSQLFTRTARSAVGQTADGRLLFLTVDGGRPGYSSGMTSFELALAMMRFGAVSACGLGTGASAALAFDGKLLSRPSDTRGESPVADALLFLYDGVFSPAPAPTVALGKTQSLAYKVVRRSTVSARLSGPGGTTTLDAGVRDPGTYKFDWTATAEGRWTFSVDAVDDLGRASGTDRPFTVGASSKRR
;
A
#
# COMPACT_ATOMS: atom_id res chain seq x y z
N MET A 1 -50.50 -30.88 -48.38
CA MET A 1 -50.40 -30.06 -47.16
C MET A 1 -49.82 -30.92 -46.04
N LEU A 2 -48.54 -30.74 -45.67
CA LEU A 2 -47.99 -31.33 -44.44
C LEU A 2 -47.01 -30.33 -43.82
N ARG A 3 -47.37 -29.79 -42.66
CA ARG A 3 -46.62 -28.76 -41.91
C ARG A 3 -45.41 -29.41 -41.23
N ARG A 4 -44.21 -28.84 -41.44
CA ARG A 4 -43.01 -29.12 -40.64
C ARG A 4 -43.02 -28.24 -39.39
N ALA A 5 -42.98 -28.85 -38.21
CA ALA A 5 -42.77 -28.16 -36.95
C ALA A 5 -41.26 -28.11 -36.67
N VAL A 6 -40.73 -26.90 -36.46
CA VAL A 6 -39.36 -26.65 -35.98
C VAL A 6 -39.44 -26.52 -34.46
N ILE A 7 -38.68 -27.34 -33.74
CA ILE A 7 -38.50 -27.22 -32.29
C ILE A 7 -37.25 -26.39 -32.04
N THR A 8 -37.43 -25.19 -31.50
CA THR A 8 -36.33 -24.32 -31.05
C THR A 8 -36.00 -24.68 -29.60
N LEU A 9 -34.83 -25.28 -29.36
CA LEU A 9 -34.31 -25.51 -28.01
C LEU A 9 -33.71 -24.19 -27.48
N VAL A 10 -34.37 -23.58 -26.49
CA VAL A 10 -33.81 -22.45 -25.73
C VAL A 10 -32.94 -23.03 -24.62
N ALA A 11 -31.62 -22.92 -24.78
CA ALA A 11 -30.67 -23.21 -23.71
C ALA A 11 -30.69 -22.05 -22.69
N ALA A 12 -31.37 -22.26 -21.56
CA ALA A 12 -31.29 -21.37 -20.42
C ALA A 12 -29.92 -21.52 -19.75
N GLY A 13 -28.98 -20.65 -20.11
CA GLY A 13 -27.71 -20.55 -19.40
C GLY A 13 -27.93 -19.94 -18.03
N THR A 14 -27.81 -20.74 -16.96
CA THR A 14 -27.72 -20.22 -15.60
C THR A 14 -26.41 -19.45 -15.46
N ILE A 15 -26.47 -18.12 -15.43
CA ILE A 15 -25.35 -17.28 -15.00
C ILE A 15 -25.20 -17.51 -13.50
N ALA A 16 -24.27 -18.39 -13.10
CA ALA A 16 -23.89 -18.53 -11.71
C ALA A 16 -23.36 -17.17 -11.23
N ALA A 17 -24.01 -16.57 -10.24
CA ALA A 17 -23.50 -15.38 -9.58
C ALA A 17 -22.07 -15.66 -9.09
N PRO A 18 -21.13 -14.70 -9.20
CA PRO A 18 -19.79 -14.88 -8.66
C PRO A 18 -19.92 -15.23 -7.18
N ALA A 19 -19.31 -16.34 -6.77
CA ALA A 19 -19.31 -16.76 -5.38
C ALA A 19 -18.73 -15.63 -4.52
N THR A 20 -19.57 -14.98 -3.73
CA THR A 20 -19.11 -14.03 -2.71
C THR A 20 -18.27 -14.84 -1.72
N GLY A 21 -16.97 -14.54 -1.65
CA GLY A 21 -16.08 -15.18 -0.67
C GLY A 21 -16.66 -15.07 0.73
N ALA A 22 -16.51 -16.12 1.54
CA ALA A 22 -17.01 -16.10 2.91
C ALA A 22 -16.38 -14.92 3.68
N PRO A 23 -17.14 -14.19 4.50
CA PRO A 23 -16.61 -13.07 5.25
C PRO A 23 -15.47 -13.53 6.15
N ILE A 24 -14.36 -12.80 6.14
CA ILE A 24 -13.21 -13.07 7.01
C ILE A 24 -13.66 -12.91 8.46
N ARG A 25 -13.58 -13.98 9.24
CA ARG A 25 -13.89 -13.98 10.67
C ARG A 25 -12.59 -13.88 11.46
N GLY A 26 -12.49 -12.87 12.31
CA GLY A 26 -11.29 -12.63 13.10
C GLY A 26 -11.40 -11.43 14.03
N GLN A 27 -10.25 -10.93 14.48
CA GLN A 27 -10.15 -9.76 15.35
C GLN A 27 -10.47 -8.48 14.56
N THR A 28 -11.35 -7.64 15.11
CA THR A 28 -11.56 -6.29 14.57
C THR A 28 -10.40 -5.39 15.01
N LEU A 29 -9.55 -5.00 14.07
CA LEU A 29 -8.41 -4.10 14.32
C LEU A 29 -8.93 -2.68 14.58
N MET A 30 -9.61 -2.12 13.60
CA MET A 30 -10.30 -0.83 13.66
C MET A 30 -11.68 -0.94 12.99
N SER A 31 -12.49 0.11 13.02
CA SER A 31 -13.85 0.08 12.44
C SER A 31 -13.83 -0.51 11.03
N GLY A 32 -14.68 -1.50 10.76
CA GLY A 32 -14.81 -2.16 9.45
C GLY A 32 -13.62 -3.04 9.00
N VAL A 33 -12.50 -3.07 9.75
CA VAL A 33 -11.27 -3.77 9.39
C VAL A 33 -11.06 -5.00 10.27
N VAL A 34 -11.07 -6.17 9.63
CA VAL A 34 -11.00 -7.48 10.31
C VAL A 34 -9.73 -8.21 9.91
N TYR A 35 -8.98 -8.66 10.92
CA TYR A 35 -7.76 -9.46 10.80
C TYR A 35 -8.01 -10.90 11.21
N ALA A 36 -7.55 -11.85 10.40
CA ALA A 36 -7.49 -13.25 10.77
C ALA A 36 -6.09 -13.82 10.50
N LYS A 37 -5.65 -14.69 11.41
CA LYS A 37 -4.49 -15.56 11.21
C LYS A 37 -4.97 -16.99 11.04
N GLN A 38 -4.64 -17.60 9.91
CA GLN A 38 -4.98 -18.97 9.58
C GLN A 38 -3.71 -19.80 9.44
N VAL A 39 -3.78 -21.08 9.82
CA VAL A 39 -2.70 -22.04 9.58
C VAL A 39 -3.28 -23.16 8.73
N GLU A 40 -2.66 -23.41 7.59
CA GLU A 40 -3.00 -24.51 6.70
C GLU A 40 -1.89 -25.54 6.72
N PHE A 41 -2.24 -26.82 6.90
CA PHE A 41 -1.29 -27.91 6.80
C PHE A 41 -1.26 -28.41 5.35
N THR A 42 -0.09 -28.35 4.73
CA THR A 42 0.14 -28.79 3.36
C THR A 42 1.10 -29.97 3.34
N ALA A 43 1.25 -30.63 2.19
CA ALA A 43 2.29 -31.64 1.98
C ALA A 43 3.73 -31.10 2.16
N HIS A 44 3.91 -29.77 2.22
CA HIS A 44 5.20 -29.11 2.40
C HIS A 44 5.39 -28.51 3.80
N GLY A 45 4.46 -28.78 4.72
CA GLY A 45 4.46 -28.25 6.08
C GLY A 45 3.33 -27.24 6.35
N PRO A 46 3.29 -26.69 7.57
CA PRO A 46 2.35 -25.64 7.93
C PRO A 46 2.60 -24.38 7.12
N VAL A 47 1.54 -23.62 6.84
CA VAL A 47 1.58 -22.31 6.19
C VAL A 47 0.76 -21.34 7.03
N ALA A 48 1.40 -20.31 7.58
CA ALA A 48 0.74 -19.26 8.35
C ALA A 48 0.34 -18.09 7.43
N ILE A 49 -0.96 -17.84 7.35
CA ILE A 49 -1.58 -16.83 6.48
C ILE A 49 -2.17 -15.73 7.37
N ASN A 50 -1.71 -14.51 7.19
CA ASN A 50 -2.22 -13.31 7.85
C ASN A 50 -3.05 -12.56 6.81
N VAL A 51 -4.35 -12.41 7.04
CA VAL A 51 -5.26 -11.76 6.09
C VAL A 51 -6.08 -10.69 6.79
N VAL A 52 -6.18 -9.53 6.14
CA VAL A 52 -6.99 -8.41 6.59
C VAL A 52 -8.00 -8.05 5.51
N SER A 53 -9.28 -7.98 5.90
CA SER A 53 -10.33 -7.43 5.07
C SER A 53 -10.63 -6.01 5.53
N ALA A 54 -10.53 -5.05 4.63
CA ALA A 54 -10.78 -3.64 4.88
C ALA A 54 -11.91 -3.11 3.98
N PRO A 55 -12.65 -2.07 4.42
CA PRO A 55 -13.62 -1.40 3.56
C PRO A 55 -12.97 -0.81 2.31
N ARG A 56 -13.80 -0.50 1.31
CA ARG A 56 -13.38 0.29 0.15
C ARG A 56 -12.82 1.64 0.64
N PRO A 57 -11.62 2.09 0.19
CA PRO A 57 -10.99 3.31 0.68
C PRO A 57 -11.77 4.55 0.20
N SER A 58 -12.75 4.94 1.00
CA SER A 58 -13.65 6.08 0.79
C SER A 58 -14.12 6.62 2.14
N GLY A 59 -14.56 7.88 2.18
CA GLY A 59 -15.06 8.51 3.41
C GLY A 59 -13.98 8.70 4.47
N LEU A 60 -14.06 7.91 5.54
CA LEU A 60 -13.06 7.89 6.62
C LEU A 60 -11.81 7.08 6.29
N TYR A 61 -11.85 6.31 5.20
CA TYR A 61 -10.74 5.47 4.78
C TYR A 61 -10.06 6.04 3.54
N SER A 62 -8.74 5.93 3.50
CA SER A 62 -7.96 6.17 2.29
C SER A 62 -6.85 5.12 2.15
N ILE A 63 -6.29 5.01 0.95
CA ILE A 63 -5.09 4.22 0.71
C ILE A 63 -4.02 5.15 0.14
N ARG A 64 -2.76 4.93 0.49
CA ARG A 64 -1.61 5.71 0.02
C ARG A 64 -0.47 4.79 -0.37
N ALA A 65 0.18 5.11 -1.49
CA ALA A 65 1.51 4.61 -1.75
C ALA A 65 2.50 5.42 -0.90
N TRP A 66 3.28 4.73 -0.07
CA TRP A 66 4.21 5.34 0.88
C TRP A 66 5.64 5.03 0.51
N LEU A 67 6.53 6.01 0.64
CA LEU A 67 7.97 5.84 0.40
C LEU A 67 8.71 5.77 1.73
N SER A 68 9.72 4.93 1.79
CA SER A 68 10.68 4.96 2.89
C SER A 68 11.34 6.31 2.99
N ASN A 69 11.40 6.87 4.20
CA ASN A 69 12.05 8.16 4.46
C ASN A 69 11.52 9.33 3.60
N GLY A 70 10.31 9.19 3.02
CA GLY A 70 9.71 10.19 2.14
C GLY A 70 10.32 10.30 0.73
N ALA A 71 11.35 9.50 0.40
CA ALA A 71 12.10 9.57 -0.85
C ALA A 71 12.14 8.22 -1.57
N VAL A 72 12.39 8.25 -2.89
CA VAL A 72 12.52 7.07 -3.74
C VAL A 72 13.77 6.28 -3.36
N GLN A 73 14.77 6.96 -2.79
CA GLN A 73 15.93 6.31 -2.21
C GLN A 73 15.72 5.93 -0.75
N GLY A 74 16.37 4.84 -0.35
CA GLY A 74 16.42 4.39 1.03
C GLY A 74 15.48 3.24 1.32
N ARG A 75 15.49 2.82 2.59
CA ARG A 75 14.63 1.76 3.09
C ARG A 75 14.25 2.09 4.51
N GLU A 76 13.08 1.64 4.92
CA GLU A 76 12.53 1.85 6.26
C GLU A 76 11.68 0.63 6.62
N ARG A 77 11.57 0.30 7.91
CA ARG A 77 10.66 -0.78 8.32
C ARG A 77 9.22 -0.33 8.11
N LEU A 78 8.33 -1.26 7.77
CA LEU A 78 6.91 -0.96 7.62
C LEU A 78 6.32 -0.42 8.94
N THR A 79 6.74 -0.99 10.08
CA THR A 79 6.32 -0.49 11.39
C THR A 79 6.81 0.93 11.69
N ASP A 80 8.01 1.29 11.25
CA ASP A 80 8.56 2.65 11.40
C ASP A 80 7.78 3.65 10.51
N MET A 81 7.44 3.26 9.27
CA MET A 81 6.57 4.06 8.40
C MET A 81 5.18 4.29 9.03
N GLU A 82 4.58 3.26 9.63
CA GLU A 82 3.31 3.37 10.34
C GLU A 82 3.40 4.31 11.55
N ASN A 83 4.48 4.21 12.33
CA ASN A 83 4.72 5.09 13.47
C ASN A 83 4.82 6.56 13.02
N GLY A 84 5.48 6.82 11.89
CA GLY A 84 5.63 8.17 11.32
C GLY A 84 4.31 8.85 10.92
N ILE A 85 3.26 8.08 10.60
CA ILE A 85 1.93 8.61 10.24
C ILE A 85 0.89 8.47 11.37
N SER A 86 1.23 7.78 12.46
CA SER A 86 0.29 7.42 13.55
C SER A 86 -0.44 8.60 14.20
N ALA A 87 0.13 9.81 14.12
CA ALA A 87 -0.44 11.06 14.61
C ALA A 87 -1.57 11.63 13.73
N THR A 88 -1.59 11.27 12.44
CA THR A 88 -2.55 11.81 11.46
C THR A 88 -3.52 10.76 10.94
N ALA A 89 -3.27 9.47 11.19
CA ALA A 89 -4.18 8.37 10.89
C ALA A 89 -3.98 7.16 11.82
N THR A 90 -5.02 6.34 11.98
CA THR A 90 -4.83 4.93 12.36
C THR A 90 -4.50 4.14 11.10
N VAL A 91 -3.46 3.32 11.13
CA VAL A 91 -2.84 2.77 9.92
C VAL A 91 -2.74 1.25 9.95
N LEU A 92 -3.03 0.65 8.80
CA LEU A 92 -2.71 -0.72 8.43
C LEU A 92 -1.77 -0.67 7.22
N GLY A 93 -0.68 -1.41 7.26
CA GLY A 93 0.34 -1.40 6.22
C GLY A 93 0.62 -2.80 5.68
N VAL A 94 0.92 -2.86 4.38
CA VAL A 94 1.61 -4.00 3.75
C VAL A 94 2.81 -3.47 2.96
N ASN A 95 3.89 -4.24 2.89
CA ASN A 95 5.05 -3.87 2.07
C ASN A 95 4.67 -3.67 0.58
N GLY A 96 5.41 -2.81 -0.12
CA GLY A 96 5.20 -2.48 -1.52
C GLY A 96 6.00 -3.37 -2.49
N ASP A 97 6.66 -2.74 -3.44
CA ASP A 97 7.35 -3.35 -4.57
C ASP A 97 8.60 -4.16 -4.15
N PHE A 98 9.14 -4.91 -5.11
CA PHE A 98 10.55 -5.25 -5.13
C PHE A 98 11.40 -3.99 -5.27
N PHE A 99 12.64 -4.01 -4.80
CA PHE A 99 13.51 -2.85 -4.87
C PHE A 99 14.97 -3.20 -5.11
N ASP A 100 15.73 -2.23 -5.59
CA ASP A 100 17.18 -2.29 -5.70
C ASP A 100 17.78 -2.25 -4.28
N THR A 101 18.44 -3.30 -3.83
CA THR A 101 18.93 -3.38 -2.45
C THR A 101 20.09 -2.43 -2.15
N ARG A 102 20.77 -1.91 -3.17
CA ARG A 102 21.87 -0.95 -3.02
C ARG A 102 21.32 0.45 -2.80
N TRP A 103 20.34 0.86 -3.59
CA TRP A 103 19.78 2.22 -3.56
C TRP A 103 18.50 2.35 -2.74
N GLY A 104 17.81 1.24 -2.49
CA GLY A 104 16.48 1.23 -1.88
C GLY A 104 15.37 1.70 -2.83
N THR A 105 15.61 1.73 -4.15
CA THR A 105 14.64 2.26 -5.10
C THR A 105 13.64 1.20 -5.54
N PRO A 106 12.32 1.47 -5.57
CA PRO A 106 11.34 0.57 -6.16
C PRO A 106 11.77 0.10 -7.56
N SER A 107 11.46 -1.15 -7.88
CA SER A 107 11.86 -1.78 -9.14
C SER A 107 10.96 -1.37 -10.31
N SER A 108 9.76 -0.88 -9.99
CA SER A 108 8.68 -0.61 -10.92
C SER A 108 8.00 0.72 -10.56
N LEU A 109 6.75 0.87 -11.00
CA LEU A 109 5.98 2.10 -10.94
C LEU A 109 5.70 2.58 -9.51
N LEU A 110 5.84 3.89 -9.27
CA LEU A 110 5.30 4.53 -8.06
C LEU A 110 4.47 5.75 -8.45
N VAL A 111 3.22 5.83 -7.99
CA VAL A 111 2.35 6.99 -8.16
C VAL A 111 1.83 7.43 -6.80
N ARG A 112 1.94 8.73 -6.48
CA ARG A 112 1.39 9.34 -5.26
C ARG A 112 0.60 10.59 -5.61
N GLY A 113 -0.67 10.66 -5.20
CA GLY A 113 -1.57 11.77 -5.60
C GLY A 113 -1.68 12.01 -7.11
N GLY A 114 -1.47 11.00 -7.96
CA GLY A 114 -1.43 11.13 -9.43
C GLY A 114 -0.09 11.64 -10.00
N VAL A 115 0.93 11.77 -9.15
CA VAL A 115 2.29 12.19 -9.53
C VAL A 115 3.19 10.96 -9.64
N LEU A 116 3.84 10.80 -10.79
CA LEU A 116 4.75 9.69 -11.05
C LEU A 116 6.08 9.89 -10.31
N GLY A 117 6.34 9.08 -9.30
CA GLY A 117 7.57 9.13 -8.51
C GLY A 117 8.69 8.25 -9.05
N ALA A 118 8.37 7.13 -9.71
CA ALA A 118 9.34 6.26 -10.35
C ALA A 118 8.71 5.58 -11.57
N GLY A 119 9.49 5.45 -12.65
CA GLY A 119 9.08 4.74 -13.85
C GLY A 119 9.14 3.22 -13.68
N THR A 120 8.39 2.48 -14.50
CA THR A 120 8.52 1.01 -14.57
C THR A 120 9.50 0.61 -15.67
N LYS A 121 10.22 -0.50 -15.47
CA LYS A 121 11.05 -1.11 -16.52
C LYS A 121 10.26 -1.90 -17.58
N GLY A 122 8.94 -1.77 -17.54
CA GLY A 122 8.05 -2.58 -18.34
C GLY A 122 7.96 -4.00 -17.81
N GLY A 123 6.96 -4.74 -18.27
CA GLY A 123 6.93 -6.18 -18.06
C GLY A 123 6.30 -6.65 -16.77
N ARG A 124 6.10 -5.80 -15.75
CA ARG A 124 5.47 -6.20 -14.48
C ARG A 124 4.15 -5.50 -14.24
N SER A 125 3.27 -6.18 -13.52
CA SER A 125 2.05 -5.60 -12.98
C SER A 125 2.34 -4.65 -11.83
N ALA A 126 1.49 -3.64 -11.69
CA ALA A 126 1.45 -2.73 -10.56
C ALA A 126 0.05 -2.76 -9.92
N ALA A 127 -0.04 -2.38 -8.65
CA ALA A 127 -1.31 -2.19 -7.96
C ALA A 127 -1.62 -0.68 -7.90
N GLY A 128 -2.60 -0.24 -8.68
CA GLY A 128 -3.05 1.14 -8.73
C GLY A 128 -4.44 1.31 -8.10
N PHE A 129 -4.67 2.43 -7.43
CA PHE A 129 -5.95 2.79 -6.82
C PHE A 129 -6.46 4.10 -7.42
N ASP A 130 -7.69 4.06 -7.95
CA ASP A 130 -8.38 5.25 -8.44
C ASP A 130 -8.97 6.09 -7.29
N ALA A 131 -9.43 7.29 -7.61
CA ALA A 131 -10.07 8.20 -6.64
C ALA A 131 -11.35 7.62 -6.01
N GLY A 132 -12.00 6.65 -6.65
CA GLY A 132 -13.15 5.94 -6.14
C GLY A 132 -12.78 4.73 -5.28
N GLY A 133 -11.49 4.44 -5.05
CA GLY A 133 -11.02 3.29 -4.28
C GLY A 133 -11.09 1.94 -5.02
N GLY A 134 -11.21 1.96 -6.35
CA GLY A 134 -11.09 0.77 -7.21
C GLY A 134 -9.63 0.34 -7.37
N LEU A 135 -9.36 -0.96 -7.27
CA LEU A 135 -8.04 -1.55 -7.51
C LEU A 135 -7.88 -1.93 -8.99
N HIS A 136 -6.85 -1.37 -9.62
CA HIS A 136 -6.40 -1.68 -10.98
C HIS A 136 -5.10 -2.50 -10.90
N VAL A 137 -5.08 -3.65 -11.58
CA VAL A 137 -3.91 -4.53 -11.64
C VAL A 137 -3.56 -4.79 -13.09
N ASP A 138 -2.65 -3.96 -13.60
CA ASP A 138 -2.24 -3.95 -14.98
C ASP A 138 -0.74 -4.08 -15.11
N ARG A 139 -0.31 -4.77 -16.17
CA ARG A 139 1.07 -4.77 -16.61
C ARG A 139 1.39 -3.40 -17.19
N MET A 140 2.32 -2.71 -16.54
CA MET A 140 2.65 -1.34 -16.88
C MET A 140 3.88 -1.27 -17.77
N SER A 141 3.89 -0.33 -18.71
CA SER A 141 5.09 0.19 -19.33
C SER A 141 5.19 1.70 -19.15
N PHE A 142 6.42 2.20 -19.15
CA PHE A 142 6.75 3.61 -19.03
C PHE A 142 7.64 4.00 -20.21
N ASP A 143 7.29 5.11 -20.85
CA ASP A 143 8.07 5.74 -21.90
C ASP A 143 8.30 7.21 -21.51
N GLY A 144 9.51 7.50 -21.06
CA GLY A 144 9.98 8.84 -20.75
C GLY A 144 10.71 9.42 -21.94
N SER A 145 10.41 10.67 -22.31
CA SER A 145 11.21 11.41 -23.28
C SER A 145 11.36 12.89 -22.94
N TRP A 146 12.49 13.48 -23.35
CA TRP A 146 12.79 14.91 -23.20
C TRP A 146 13.10 15.51 -24.57
N LYS A 147 12.92 16.82 -24.70
CA LYS A 147 13.21 17.59 -25.90
C LYS A 147 13.70 18.99 -25.51
N GLY A 148 14.87 19.36 -26.01
CA GLY A 148 15.35 20.74 -26.04
C GLY A 148 15.04 21.39 -27.40
N THR A 149 16.07 21.89 -28.08
CA THR A 149 15.94 22.40 -29.47
C THR A 149 15.86 21.29 -30.52
N GLY A 150 16.28 20.07 -30.19
CA GLY A 150 16.29 18.90 -31.08
C GLY A 150 14.99 18.09 -31.10
N GLN A 151 15.10 16.78 -31.33
CA GLN A 151 13.97 15.84 -31.30
C GLN A 151 13.70 15.30 -29.89
N PHE A 152 12.59 14.59 -29.69
CA PHE A 152 12.38 13.85 -28.44
C PHE A 152 13.39 12.71 -28.31
N ARG A 153 13.96 12.56 -27.11
CA ARG A 153 14.98 11.57 -26.76
C ARG A 153 14.56 10.81 -25.51
N PRO A 154 14.89 9.51 -25.37
CA PRO A 154 14.52 8.73 -24.20
C PRO A 154 15.09 9.31 -22.89
N LEU A 155 14.34 9.17 -21.79
CA LEU A 155 14.81 9.40 -20.42
C LEU A 155 14.27 8.36 -19.43
N GLY A 156 15.02 8.14 -18.36
CA GLY A 156 14.56 7.51 -17.13
C GLY A 156 14.07 8.55 -16.12
N LEU A 157 13.35 8.10 -15.08
CA LEU A 157 12.82 8.96 -14.01
C LEU A 157 13.23 8.42 -12.63
N ASN A 158 13.88 9.26 -11.83
CA ASN A 158 14.26 8.99 -10.42
C ASN A 158 14.83 7.58 -10.21
N GLU A 159 15.77 7.16 -11.06
CA GLU A 159 16.33 5.82 -11.02
C GLU A 159 17.84 5.83 -10.74
N PRO A 160 18.40 4.70 -10.27
CA PRO A 160 19.84 4.57 -10.08
C PRO A 160 20.67 4.95 -11.31
N PRO A 161 21.86 5.55 -11.10
CA PRO A 161 22.87 5.78 -12.12
C PRO A 161 23.06 4.66 -13.13
N GLY A 162 23.20 5.04 -14.40
CA GLY A 162 23.52 4.12 -15.51
C GLY A 162 22.37 3.28 -16.04
N ARG A 163 21.16 3.36 -15.47
CA ARG A 163 19.97 2.68 -16.01
C ARG A 163 19.45 3.30 -17.31
N SER A 164 19.52 4.63 -17.40
CA SER A 164 19.26 5.40 -18.61
C SER A 164 20.40 6.34 -18.92
N ALA A 165 20.62 6.59 -20.21
CA ALA A 165 21.66 7.53 -20.67
C ALA A 165 21.33 8.98 -20.28
N VAL A 166 20.04 9.31 -20.16
CA VAL A 166 19.56 10.56 -19.56
C VAL A 166 18.51 10.23 -18.50
N THR A 167 18.60 10.85 -17.33
CA THR A 167 17.66 10.64 -16.22
C THR A 167 17.13 11.98 -15.72
N LEU A 168 15.82 12.09 -15.54
CA LEU A 168 15.19 13.20 -14.82
C LEU A 168 15.16 12.86 -13.33
N TYR A 169 15.80 13.68 -12.51
CA TYR A 169 15.70 13.65 -11.05
C TYR A 169 14.81 14.78 -10.55
N THR A 170 13.87 14.43 -9.70
CA THR A 170 12.91 15.33 -9.05
C THR A 170 13.12 15.27 -7.53
N PRO A 171 12.48 16.14 -6.73
CA PRO A 171 12.55 16.06 -5.27
C PRO A 171 12.13 14.70 -4.69
N ALA A 172 11.37 13.89 -5.45
CA ALA A 172 11.05 12.53 -5.04
C ALA A 172 12.29 11.62 -4.94
N TRP A 173 13.37 11.89 -5.68
CA TRP A 173 14.63 11.14 -5.56
C TRP A 173 15.33 11.37 -4.22
N GLY A 174 15.41 12.63 -3.81
CA GLY A 174 16.22 13.10 -2.69
C GLY A 174 16.63 14.56 -2.90
N PRO A 175 17.50 15.12 -2.03
CA PRO A 175 17.90 16.53 -2.10
C PRO A 175 18.90 16.85 -3.21
N SER A 176 19.66 15.87 -3.71
CA SER A 176 20.64 16.05 -4.79
C SER A 176 20.64 14.87 -5.77
N THR A 177 21.12 15.13 -7.00
CA THR A 177 21.39 14.07 -7.98
C THR A 177 22.52 13.16 -7.49
N PRO A 178 22.69 11.96 -8.07
CA PRO A 178 23.80 11.08 -7.67
C PRO A 178 25.17 11.76 -7.85
N ALA A 179 26.09 11.50 -6.93
CA ALA A 179 27.48 11.89 -7.07
C ALA A 179 28.17 11.02 -8.14
N GLU A 180 28.47 11.61 -9.29
CA GLU A 180 29.04 10.94 -10.46
C GLU A 180 29.97 11.90 -11.22
N SER A 181 31.03 11.39 -11.84
CA SER A 181 31.88 12.17 -12.73
C SER A 181 31.46 12.04 -14.19
N GLY A 182 31.83 13.01 -15.04
CA GLY A 182 31.55 12.97 -16.48
C GLY A 182 30.07 13.15 -16.84
N THR A 183 29.27 13.74 -15.96
CA THR A 183 27.89 14.15 -16.23
C THR A 183 27.81 15.60 -16.69
N VAL A 184 26.78 15.91 -17.48
CA VAL A 184 26.25 17.28 -17.60
C VAL A 184 24.82 17.26 -17.09
N GLU A 185 24.47 18.25 -16.27
CA GLU A 185 23.17 18.33 -15.63
C GLU A 185 22.51 19.67 -15.92
N ALA A 186 21.31 19.63 -16.50
CA ALA A 186 20.49 20.80 -16.72
C ALA A 186 19.54 20.99 -15.53
N VAL A 187 19.68 22.10 -14.82
CA VAL A 187 18.79 22.47 -13.72
C VAL A 187 17.53 23.11 -14.29
N LEU A 188 16.39 22.52 -13.98
CA LEU A 188 15.07 22.95 -14.43
C LEU A 188 14.35 23.65 -13.27
N ALA A 189 14.16 24.96 -13.38
CA ALA A 189 13.40 25.71 -12.36
C ALA A 189 11.90 25.63 -12.64
N ARG A 190 11.08 25.57 -11.58
CA ARG A 190 9.62 25.54 -11.68
C ARG A 190 9.11 24.38 -12.54
N PHE A 191 9.79 23.23 -12.45
CA PHE A 191 9.35 22.02 -13.13
C PHE A 191 8.01 21.56 -12.52
N PRO A 192 6.95 21.38 -13.32
CA PRO A 192 5.65 20.96 -12.80
C PRO A 192 5.72 19.55 -12.21
N ALA A 193 4.74 19.19 -11.39
CA ALA A 193 4.61 17.81 -10.91
C ALA A 193 4.65 16.83 -12.09
N THR A 194 5.27 15.67 -11.89
CA THR A 194 5.43 14.60 -12.89
C THR A 194 4.12 13.85 -13.16
N THR A 195 3.06 14.59 -13.49
CA THR A 195 1.78 14.04 -13.93
C THR A 195 2.00 13.28 -15.25
N PRO A 196 1.61 11.99 -15.33
CA PRO A 196 1.82 11.20 -16.53
C PRO A 196 0.89 11.64 -17.67
N ASN A 197 1.23 11.23 -18.89
CA ASN A 197 0.46 11.39 -20.14
C ASN A 197 0.24 12.83 -20.63
N VAL A 198 0.93 13.81 -20.04
CA VAL A 198 0.94 15.20 -20.48
C VAL A 198 2.36 15.62 -20.87
N THR A 199 2.48 16.75 -21.60
CA THR A 199 3.79 17.38 -21.85
C THR A 199 4.05 18.39 -20.75
N LEU A 200 5.16 18.21 -20.04
CA LEU A 200 5.65 19.05 -18.96
C LEU A 200 6.75 19.96 -19.52
N THR A 201 6.77 21.25 -19.19
CA THR A 201 7.79 22.18 -19.70
C THR A 201 8.40 22.99 -18.58
N ALA A 202 9.71 23.22 -18.65
CA ALA A 202 10.41 24.08 -17.69
C ALA A 202 11.60 24.82 -18.33
N PRO A 203 11.90 26.04 -17.87
CA PRO A 203 13.11 26.75 -18.24
C PRO A 203 14.36 26.09 -17.62
N VAL A 204 15.46 26.14 -18.37
CA VAL A 204 16.79 25.71 -17.93
C VAL A 204 17.48 26.91 -17.29
N THR A 205 17.84 26.82 -16.01
CA THR A 205 18.53 27.93 -15.34
C THR A 205 20.04 27.84 -15.49
N GLN A 206 20.59 26.63 -15.51
CA GLN A 206 22.03 26.42 -15.64
C GLN A 206 22.34 25.01 -16.15
N LEU A 207 23.51 24.88 -16.76
CA LEU A 207 24.19 23.61 -17.02
C LEU A 207 25.36 23.48 -16.05
N VAL A 208 25.42 22.36 -15.33
CA VAL A 208 26.50 22.05 -14.39
C VAL A 208 27.19 20.75 -14.80
N GLN A 209 28.42 20.57 -14.32
CA GLN A 209 29.21 19.36 -14.54
C GLN A 209 29.60 18.76 -13.19
N GLY A 210 29.82 17.44 -13.15
CA GLY A 210 30.52 16.78 -12.04
C GLY A 210 29.64 16.15 -10.95
N GLY A 211 28.34 15.93 -11.19
CA GLY A 211 27.51 15.16 -10.27
C GLY A 211 26.96 15.98 -9.10
N ASN A 212 26.11 15.32 -8.30
CA ASN A 212 25.67 15.80 -6.98
C ASN A 212 25.02 17.19 -6.98
N GLN A 213 24.35 17.57 -8.06
CA GLN A 213 23.65 18.82 -8.17
C GLN A 213 22.44 18.84 -7.23
N ALA A 214 22.30 19.92 -6.46
CA ALA A 214 21.12 20.15 -5.64
C ALA A 214 19.86 20.18 -6.53
N ILE A 215 18.84 19.40 -6.16
CA ILE A 215 17.55 19.35 -6.84
C ILE A 215 16.68 20.46 -6.26
N PRO A 216 16.21 21.44 -7.07
CA PRO A 216 15.37 22.51 -6.54
C PRO A 216 14.04 21.96 -5.99
N PRO A 217 13.53 22.46 -4.84
CA PRO A 217 12.29 21.95 -4.23
C PRO A 217 11.06 22.00 -5.15
N ASN A 218 11.00 23.00 -6.05
CA ASN A 218 9.97 23.15 -7.06
C ASN A 218 10.56 22.99 -8.47
N GLY A 219 11.48 22.06 -8.65
CA GLY A 219 12.20 21.89 -9.90
C GLY A 219 12.59 20.44 -10.17
N ALA A 220 13.51 20.28 -11.10
CA ALA A 220 14.09 18.99 -11.44
C ALA A 220 15.50 19.20 -12.01
N VAL A 221 16.24 18.11 -12.18
CA VAL A 221 17.55 18.11 -12.82
C VAL A 221 17.57 17.01 -13.87
N LEU A 222 17.91 17.36 -15.12
CA LEU A 222 18.07 16.42 -16.22
C LEU A 222 19.56 16.08 -16.35
N VAL A 223 19.93 14.84 -16.02
CA VAL A 223 21.32 14.39 -15.96
C VAL A 223 21.63 13.52 -17.18
N ALA A 224 22.58 13.95 -18.01
CA ALA A 224 23.10 13.18 -19.13
C ALA A 224 24.44 12.52 -18.78
N ARG A 225 24.61 11.29 -19.27
CA ARG A 225 25.80 10.46 -19.08
C ARG A 225 26.36 9.98 -20.41
N GLY A 226 27.66 9.70 -20.44
CA GLY A 226 28.34 9.09 -21.58
C GLY A 226 28.12 9.86 -22.89
N ALA A 227 27.76 9.15 -23.95
CA ALA A 227 27.56 9.74 -25.27
C ALA A 227 26.43 10.79 -25.35
N GLN A 228 25.52 10.85 -24.36
CA GLN A 228 24.44 11.84 -24.33
C GLN A 228 24.87 13.20 -23.78
N VAL A 229 26.07 13.31 -23.19
CA VAL A 229 26.59 14.58 -22.64
C VAL A 229 26.62 15.67 -23.71
N GLN A 230 27.28 15.41 -24.85
CA GLN A 230 27.38 16.39 -25.92
C GLN A 230 26.01 16.78 -26.49
N THR A 231 25.09 15.81 -26.55
CA THR A 231 23.72 16.02 -27.04
C THR A 231 22.96 16.96 -26.11
N LEU A 232 22.98 16.70 -24.80
CA LEU A 232 22.30 17.55 -23.82
C LEU A 232 22.92 18.96 -23.77
N THR A 233 24.25 19.08 -23.80
CA THR A 233 24.94 20.39 -23.86
C THR A 233 24.52 21.21 -25.08
N THR A 234 24.33 20.57 -26.24
CA THR A 234 23.98 21.26 -27.49
C THR A 234 22.50 21.65 -27.55
N GLU A 235 21.61 20.76 -27.10
CA GLU A 235 20.17 20.92 -27.28
C GLU A 235 19.48 21.64 -26.11
N VAL A 236 20.15 21.75 -24.96
CA VAL A 236 19.58 22.29 -23.71
C VAL A 236 20.43 23.47 -23.19
N PRO A 237 20.56 24.58 -23.95
CA PRO A 237 21.32 25.74 -23.48
C PRO A 237 20.65 26.37 -22.26
N ALA A 238 21.46 26.98 -21.38
CA ALA A 238 20.94 27.81 -20.29
C ALA A 238 20.05 28.94 -20.84
N GLY A 239 18.94 29.23 -20.17
CA GLY A 239 17.88 30.13 -20.65
C GLY A 239 16.92 29.50 -21.66
N GLY A 240 17.22 28.30 -22.16
CA GLY A 240 16.32 27.52 -23.01
C GLY A 240 15.15 26.90 -22.24
N THR A 241 14.31 26.16 -22.96
CA THR A 241 13.18 25.40 -22.38
C THR A 241 13.33 23.92 -22.72
N VAL A 242 13.06 23.05 -21.75
CA VAL A 242 12.95 21.60 -21.95
C VAL A 242 11.49 21.21 -21.86
N ALA A 243 11.05 20.37 -22.80
CA ALA A 243 9.82 19.62 -22.72
C ALA A 243 10.10 18.17 -22.28
N VAL A 244 9.30 17.64 -21.36
CA VAL A 244 9.36 16.26 -20.87
C VAL A 244 7.99 15.61 -21.08
N ARG A 245 7.98 14.35 -21.49
CA ARG A 245 6.79 13.50 -21.59
C ARG A 245 7.04 12.23 -20.79
N LEU A 246 6.09 11.89 -19.92
CA LEU A 246 6.12 10.70 -19.07
C LEU A 246 4.88 9.88 -19.38
N ILE A 247 4.98 8.92 -20.30
CA ILE A 247 3.83 8.18 -20.80
C ILE A 247 3.72 6.83 -20.09
N LEU A 248 2.54 6.53 -19.55
CA LEU A 248 2.21 5.22 -19.01
C LEU A 248 1.35 4.45 -20.02
N THR A 249 1.55 3.14 -20.11
CA THR A 249 0.64 2.24 -20.82
C THR A 249 0.29 1.05 -19.92
N PRO A 250 -1.00 0.80 -19.63
CA PRO A 250 -2.15 1.69 -19.89
C PRO A 250 -1.98 3.08 -19.26
N ARG A 251 -2.76 4.07 -19.73
CA ARG A 251 -2.55 5.47 -19.34
C ARG A 251 -2.79 5.75 -17.87
N TRP A 252 -3.73 5.04 -17.22
CA TRP A 252 -4.01 5.24 -15.79
C TRP A 252 -4.30 6.70 -15.41
N ASN A 253 -5.14 7.39 -16.19
CA ASN A 253 -5.45 8.81 -15.97
C ASN A 253 -6.12 9.09 -14.61
N ASP A 254 -6.88 8.13 -14.09
CA ASP A 254 -7.66 8.28 -12.86
C ASP A 254 -6.99 7.64 -11.62
N VAL A 255 -5.87 6.95 -11.81
CA VAL A 255 -5.10 6.33 -10.72
C VAL A 255 -4.39 7.41 -9.94
N ARG A 256 -4.61 7.42 -8.62
CA ARG A 256 -4.03 8.41 -7.70
C ARG A 256 -2.88 7.85 -6.89
N GLU A 257 -2.94 6.58 -6.55
CA GLU A 257 -1.94 5.91 -5.74
C GLU A 257 -1.55 4.62 -6.43
N ALA A 258 -0.27 4.33 -6.54
CA ALA A 258 0.18 3.05 -7.06
C ALA A 258 1.54 2.66 -6.51
N VAL A 259 1.70 1.37 -6.27
CA VAL A 259 3.00 0.75 -6.05
C VAL A 259 3.25 -0.30 -7.11
N GLY A 260 4.52 -0.52 -7.40
CA GLY A 260 4.98 -1.65 -8.16
C GLY A 260 4.71 -2.94 -7.40
N GLY A 261 4.80 -4.04 -8.11
CA GLY A 261 4.74 -5.35 -7.49
C GLY A 261 4.71 -6.41 -8.55
N GLY A 262 3.65 -7.19 -8.52
CA GLY A 262 3.45 -8.32 -9.37
C GLY A 262 3.95 -9.64 -8.74
N PRO A 263 3.60 -10.76 -9.39
CA PRO A 263 2.83 -10.77 -10.62
C PRO A 263 1.33 -10.54 -10.40
N VAL A 264 0.54 -10.37 -11.46
CA VAL A 264 -0.92 -10.49 -11.35
C VAL A 264 -1.27 -11.86 -10.76
N LEU A 265 -2.09 -11.86 -9.72
CA LEU A 265 -2.49 -13.09 -9.02
C LEU A 265 -3.89 -13.52 -9.40
N VAL A 266 -4.84 -12.58 -9.43
CA VAL A 266 -6.24 -12.86 -9.76
C VAL A 266 -6.75 -11.85 -10.77
N ARG A 267 -7.46 -12.34 -11.79
CA ARG A 267 -8.14 -11.53 -12.80
C ARG A 267 -9.53 -12.08 -13.04
N ASN A 268 -10.55 -11.23 -12.94
CA ASN A 268 -11.96 -11.61 -13.09
C ASN A 268 -12.35 -12.80 -12.20
N GLY A 269 -11.87 -12.82 -10.95
CA GLY A 269 -12.13 -13.89 -9.99
C GLY A 269 -11.42 -15.21 -10.27
N ARG A 270 -10.49 -15.26 -11.24
CA ARG A 270 -9.73 -16.46 -11.58
C ARG A 270 -8.24 -16.29 -11.29
N PRO A 271 -7.57 -17.30 -10.72
CA PRO A 271 -6.16 -17.23 -10.40
C PRO A 271 -5.34 -17.31 -11.69
N VAL A 272 -4.27 -16.54 -11.77
CA VAL A 272 -3.40 -16.50 -12.95
C VAL A 272 -2.15 -17.35 -12.68
N PHE A 273 -2.00 -18.44 -13.43
CA PHE A 273 -0.83 -19.31 -13.31
C PHE A 273 0.40 -18.78 -14.06
N ARG A 274 0.22 -18.37 -15.33
CA ARG A 274 1.27 -17.81 -16.18
C ARG A 274 1.02 -16.35 -16.43
N THR A 275 1.86 -15.51 -15.84
CA THR A 275 1.67 -14.06 -15.83
C THR A 275 2.48 -13.39 -16.94
N ASN A 276 3.55 -14.06 -17.43
CA ASN A 276 4.46 -13.55 -18.45
C ASN A 276 5.06 -12.18 -18.08
N GLU A 277 5.32 -11.97 -16.79
CA GLU A 277 5.69 -10.66 -16.22
C GLU A 277 7.18 -10.48 -15.90
N SER A 278 8.06 -11.11 -16.68
CA SER A 278 9.53 -10.98 -16.49
C SER A 278 10.02 -11.32 -15.07
N PHE A 279 9.31 -12.22 -14.38
CA PHE A 279 9.77 -12.84 -13.14
C PHE A 279 10.55 -14.11 -13.46
N THR A 280 11.62 -14.36 -12.72
CA THR A 280 12.37 -15.62 -12.84
C THR A 280 11.58 -16.78 -12.26
N THR A 281 11.90 -18.00 -12.69
CA THR A 281 11.32 -19.22 -12.12
C THR A 281 11.48 -19.26 -10.60
N SER A 282 12.65 -18.87 -10.08
CA SER A 282 12.90 -18.83 -8.63
C SER A 282 11.97 -17.84 -7.91
N GLN A 283 11.74 -16.65 -8.49
CA GLN A 283 10.83 -15.66 -7.91
C GLN A 283 9.38 -16.16 -7.85
N LEU A 284 8.93 -16.98 -8.81
CA LEU A 284 7.55 -17.45 -8.86
C LEU A 284 7.32 -18.77 -8.09
N PHE A 285 8.24 -19.72 -8.21
CA PHE A 285 8.03 -21.11 -7.77
C PHE A 285 8.72 -21.47 -6.45
N THR A 286 9.57 -20.61 -5.90
CA THR A 286 10.11 -20.82 -4.55
C THR A 286 9.02 -20.58 -3.51
N ARG A 287 8.84 -21.52 -2.58
CA ARG A 287 8.01 -21.29 -1.40
C ARG A 287 8.76 -20.39 -0.42
N THR A 288 8.19 -19.22 -0.18
CA THR A 288 8.78 -18.20 0.70
C THR A 288 7.65 -17.33 1.26
N ALA A 289 7.98 -16.39 2.13
CA ALA A 289 7.01 -15.41 2.59
C ALA A 289 6.52 -14.57 1.40
N ARG A 290 5.23 -14.23 1.38
CA ARG A 290 4.61 -13.52 0.26
C ARG A 290 3.68 -12.45 0.78
N SER A 291 3.56 -11.34 0.05
CA SER A 291 2.53 -10.34 0.28
C SER A 291 1.71 -10.12 -0.97
N ALA A 292 0.45 -9.74 -0.79
CA ALA A 292 -0.48 -9.42 -1.85
C ALA A 292 -1.51 -8.39 -1.39
N VAL A 293 -2.04 -7.66 -2.38
CA VAL A 293 -3.24 -6.84 -2.23
C VAL A 293 -4.28 -7.27 -3.26
N GLY A 294 -5.54 -7.26 -2.88
CA GLY A 294 -6.65 -7.58 -3.77
C GLY A 294 -7.92 -6.83 -3.42
N GLN A 295 -8.90 -6.92 -4.30
CA GLN A 295 -10.21 -6.34 -4.10
C GLN A 295 -11.28 -7.40 -4.41
N THR A 296 -12.30 -7.48 -3.57
CA THR A 296 -13.45 -8.36 -3.76
C THR A 296 -14.54 -7.66 -4.57
N ALA A 297 -15.57 -8.40 -5.01
CA ALA A 297 -16.62 -7.87 -5.89
C ALA A 297 -17.43 -6.72 -5.26
N ASP A 298 -17.53 -6.65 -3.93
CA ASP A 298 -18.23 -5.59 -3.20
C ASP A 298 -17.36 -4.33 -2.96
N GLY A 299 -16.11 -4.34 -3.45
CA GLY A 299 -15.15 -3.25 -3.32
C GLY A 299 -14.27 -3.30 -2.06
N ARG A 300 -14.48 -4.26 -1.13
CA ARG A 300 -13.57 -4.44 0.02
C ARG A 300 -12.17 -4.81 -0.44
N LEU A 301 -11.18 -4.25 0.24
CA LEU A 301 -9.77 -4.58 0.04
C LEU A 301 -9.36 -5.79 0.89
N LEU A 302 -8.43 -6.57 0.35
CA LEU A 302 -7.77 -7.68 1.00
C LEU A 302 -6.28 -7.40 1.03
N PHE A 303 -5.70 -7.39 2.22
CA PHE A 303 -4.24 -7.40 2.43
C PHE A 303 -3.87 -8.77 2.96
N LEU A 304 -2.93 -9.45 2.31
CA LEU A 304 -2.57 -10.82 2.69
C LEU A 304 -1.05 -10.95 2.73
N THR A 305 -0.53 -11.42 3.87
CA THR A 305 0.87 -11.81 4.01
C THR A 305 0.97 -13.24 4.52
N VAL A 306 1.69 -14.08 3.79
CA VAL A 306 2.04 -15.44 4.18
C VAL A 306 3.43 -15.38 4.81
N ASP A 307 3.57 -15.89 6.03
CA ASP A 307 4.88 -16.02 6.66
C ASP A 307 5.68 -17.13 5.96
N GLY A 308 7.01 -17.10 6.00
CA GLY A 308 7.84 -18.12 5.36
C GLY A 308 9.28 -18.13 5.86
N GLY A 309 10.07 -19.08 5.37
CA GLY A 309 11.50 -19.19 5.71
C GLY A 309 11.79 -19.68 7.13
N ARG A 310 10.79 -20.24 7.83
CA ARG A 310 10.96 -20.77 9.20
C ARG A 310 10.53 -22.24 9.26
N PRO A 311 11.48 -23.19 9.25
CA PRO A 311 11.19 -24.61 9.39
C PRO A 311 10.30 -24.90 10.60
N GLY A 312 9.30 -25.76 10.44
CA GLY A 312 8.35 -26.14 11.49
C GLY A 312 7.28 -25.09 11.83
N TYR A 313 7.37 -23.86 11.30
CA TYR A 313 6.37 -22.81 11.52
C TYR A 313 5.58 -22.43 10.27
N SER A 314 6.28 -22.03 9.19
CA SER A 314 5.63 -21.72 7.92
C SER A 314 6.57 -21.99 6.75
N SER A 315 6.16 -22.87 5.84
CA SER A 315 6.89 -23.16 4.59
C SER A 315 6.77 -22.04 3.56
N GLY A 316 5.83 -21.11 3.75
CA GLY A 316 5.50 -20.08 2.76
C GLY A 316 4.73 -20.63 1.57
N MET A 317 4.56 -19.80 0.55
CA MET A 317 3.82 -20.12 -0.67
C MET A 317 4.62 -19.75 -1.94
N THR A 318 4.37 -20.50 -3.00
CA THR A 318 4.64 -20.09 -4.37
C THR A 318 3.69 -18.96 -4.78
N SER A 319 3.99 -18.27 -5.87
CA SER A 319 3.10 -17.22 -6.40
C SER A 319 1.72 -17.77 -6.77
N PHE A 320 1.63 -19.01 -7.26
CA PHE A 320 0.35 -19.58 -7.66
C PHE A 320 -0.48 -20.06 -6.46
N GLU A 321 0.15 -20.61 -5.42
CA GLU A 321 -0.54 -20.91 -4.15
C GLU A 321 -1.13 -19.64 -3.53
N LEU A 322 -0.38 -18.53 -3.58
CA LEU A 322 -0.87 -17.22 -3.16
C LEU A 322 -2.06 -16.74 -4.01
N ALA A 323 -2.02 -16.94 -5.33
CA ALA A 323 -3.13 -16.61 -6.22
C ALA A 323 -4.41 -17.42 -5.87
N LEU A 324 -4.26 -18.71 -5.59
CA LEU A 324 -5.35 -19.57 -5.11
C LEU A 324 -5.89 -19.08 -3.76
N ALA A 325 -5.03 -18.67 -2.84
CA ALA A 325 -5.44 -18.11 -1.55
C ALA A 325 -6.23 -16.80 -1.73
N MET A 326 -5.73 -15.86 -2.54
CA MET A 326 -6.44 -14.60 -2.82
C MET A 326 -7.83 -14.84 -3.45
N MET A 327 -7.93 -15.76 -4.41
CA MET A 327 -9.22 -16.17 -4.97
C MET A 327 -10.15 -16.76 -3.89
N ARG A 328 -9.64 -17.65 -3.02
CA ARG A 328 -10.43 -18.26 -1.93
C ARG A 328 -10.97 -17.22 -0.93
N PHE A 329 -10.23 -16.15 -0.67
CA PHE A 329 -10.71 -15.02 0.13
C PHE A 329 -11.68 -14.08 -0.63
N GLY A 330 -11.99 -14.38 -1.90
CA GLY A 330 -12.99 -13.67 -2.69
C GLY A 330 -12.43 -12.52 -3.53
N ALA A 331 -11.10 -12.42 -3.71
CA ALA A 331 -10.53 -11.42 -4.61
C ALA A 331 -11.04 -11.65 -6.05
N VAL A 332 -11.49 -10.58 -6.70
CA VAL A 332 -11.79 -10.56 -8.14
C VAL A 332 -10.63 -9.98 -8.95
N SER A 333 -9.81 -9.16 -8.31
CA SER A 333 -8.54 -8.63 -8.82
C SER A 333 -7.50 -8.70 -7.70
N ALA A 334 -6.28 -9.14 -7.99
CA ALA A 334 -5.20 -9.18 -7.00
C ALA A 334 -3.81 -9.08 -7.64
N CYS A 335 -2.91 -8.40 -6.94
CA CYS A 335 -1.52 -8.20 -7.31
C CYS A 335 -0.60 -8.75 -6.20
N GLY A 336 0.45 -9.46 -6.60
CA GLY A 336 1.56 -9.79 -5.70
C GLY A 336 2.37 -8.54 -5.36
N LEU A 337 3.05 -8.59 -4.22
CA LEU A 337 3.95 -7.53 -3.75
C LEU A 337 5.33 -8.14 -3.46
N GLY A 338 6.25 -7.34 -2.93
CA GLY A 338 7.58 -7.80 -2.51
C GLY A 338 7.51 -9.04 -1.59
N THR A 339 8.50 -9.93 -1.73
CA THR A 339 8.45 -11.29 -1.15
C THR A 339 9.66 -11.61 -0.30
N GLY A 340 9.61 -12.71 0.46
CA GLY A 340 10.70 -13.17 1.31
C GLY A 340 10.90 -12.27 2.51
N ALA A 341 12.12 -11.79 2.74
CA ALA A 341 12.45 -10.97 3.91
C ALA A 341 11.63 -9.66 3.98
N SER A 342 11.22 -9.13 2.82
CA SER A 342 10.41 -7.91 2.72
C SER A 342 8.92 -8.10 2.97
N ALA A 343 8.42 -9.34 2.97
CA ALA A 343 7.00 -9.60 3.17
C ALA A 343 6.61 -9.26 4.61
N ALA A 344 5.76 -8.24 4.78
CA ALA A 344 5.32 -7.75 6.08
C ALA A 344 3.90 -7.19 6.01
N LEU A 345 3.15 -7.43 7.09
CA LEU A 345 1.84 -6.85 7.36
C LEU A 345 1.89 -6.28 8.79
N ALA A 346 1.49 -5.03 8.95
CA ALA A 346 1.52 -4.32 10.21
C ALA A 346 0.20 -3.57 10.47
N PHE A 347 -0.02 -3.24 11.73
CA PHE A 347 -1.12 -2.40 12.18
C PHE A 347 -0.67 -1.56 13.37
N ASP A 348 -0.86 -0.25 13.26
CA ASP A 348 -0.58 0.76 14.29
C ASP A 348 0.81 0.57 14.93
N GLY A 349 1.84 0.42 14.09
CA GLY A 349 3.25 0.32 14.48
C GLY A 349 3.69 -1.07 14.92
N LYS A 350 2.84 -2.10 14.75
CA LYS A 350 3.11 -3.47 15.21
C LYS A 350 2.90 -4.49 14.10
N LEU A 351 3.84 -5.42 13.96
CA LEU A 351 3.71 -6.52 13.01
C LEU A 351 2.55 -7.45 13.37
N LEU A 352 1.71 -7.73 12.38
CA LEU A 352 0.74 -8.83 12.38
C LEU A 352 1.38 -10.13 11.86
N SER A 353 2.24 -10.01 10.85
CA SER A 353 3.02 -11.10 10.27
C SER A 353 4.28 -11.43 11.08
N ARG A 354 4.88 -12.61 10.84
CA ARG A 354 6.18 -12.97 11.42
C ARG A 354 7.29 -12.85 10.38
N PRO A 355 8.33 -12.00 10.61
CA PRO A 355 9.41 -11.82 9.65
C PRO A 355 10.15 -13.11 9.32
N SER A 356 10.57 -13.25 8.06
CA SER A 356 11.38 -14.38 7.61
C SER A 356 12.77 -14.40 8.27
N ASP A 357 13.38 -13.22 8.45
CA ASP A 357 14.69 -13.08 9.11
C ASP A 357 14.54 -13.25 10.63
N THR A 358 15.46 -13.97 11.25
CA THR A 358 15.53 -14.14 12.71
C THR A 358 15.95 -12.86 13.42
N ARG A 359 16.60 -11.93 12.72
CA ARG A 359 16.99 -10.59 13.21
C ARG A 359 15.82 -9.60 13.27
N GLY A 360 14.65 -9.97 12.74
CA GLY A 360 13.43 -9.17 12.81
C GLY A 360 12.98 -8.62 11.46
N GLU A 361 12.24 -7.52 11.50
CA GLU A 361 11.66 -6.88 10.32
C GLU A 361 12.74 -6.31 9.40
N SER A 362 12.62 -6.63 8.10
CA SER A 362 13.51 -6.08 7.08
C SER A 362 12.98 -4.75 6.55
N PRO A 363 13.85 -3.73 6.40
CA PRO A 363 13.49 -2.49 5.73
C PRO A 363 13.07 -2.70 4.26
N VAL A 364 12.05 -1.95 3.83
CA VAL A 364 11.50 -1.93 2.47
C VAL A 364 11.56 -0.53 1.87
N ALA A 365 11.51 -0.43 0.54
CA ALA A 365 11.57 0.82 -0.21
C ALA A 365 10.26 1.62 -0.16
N ASP A 366 9.14 0.91 -0.19
CA ASP A 366 7.80 1.46 -0.25
C ASP A 366 6.78 0.51 0.39
N ALA A 367 5.58 1.03 0.59
CA ALA A 367 4.46 0.34 1.21
C ALA A 367 3.11 0.83 0.66
N LEU A 368 2.08 0.01 0.83
CA LEU A 368 0.69 0.46 0.76
C LEU A 368 0.17 0.65 2.18
N LEU A 369 -0.21 1.87 2.51
CA LEU A 369 -0.80 2.22 3.79
C LEU A 369 -2.30 2.48 3.62
N PHE A 370 -3.11 1.74 4.36
CA PHE A 370 -4.55 1.94 4.49
C PHE A 370 -4.81 2.74 5.76
N LEU A 371 -5.35 3.94 5.59
CA LEU A 371 -5.48 4.97 6.60
C LEU A 371 -6.93 5.11 7.04
N TYR A 372 -7.13 5.35 8.32
CA TYR A 372 -8.43 5.62 8.93
C TYR A 372 -8.37 6.89 9.79
N ASP A 373 -9.19 7.86 9.43
CA ASP A 373 -9.25 9.18 10.08
C ASP A 373 -10.23 9.23 11.28
N GLY A 374 -11.10 8.22 11.40
CA GLY A 374 -12.13 8.20 12.44
C GLY A 374 -11.58 7.85 13.82
N VAL A 375 -12.46 7.91 14.83
CA VAL A 375 -12.11 7.53 16.19
C VAL A 375 -11.73 6.05 16.25
N PHE A 376 -10.59 5.79 16.88
CA PHE A 376 -10.04 4.45 17.10
C PHE A 376 -9.90 4.19 18.59
N SER A 377 -10.43 3.08 19.08
CA SER A 377 -10.18 2.61 20.44
C SER A 377 -9.43 1.28 20.38
N PRO A 378 -8.26 1.11 21.02
CA PRO A 378 -7.63 -0.21 21.15
C PRO A 378 -8.53 -1.18 21.90
N ALA A 379 -8.40 -2.48 21.62
CA ALA A 379 -9.14 -3.49 22.37
C ALA A 379 -8.67 -3.51 23.84
N PRO A 380 -9.57 -3.39 24.83
CA PRO A 380 -9.24 -3.61 26.24
C PRO A 380 -8.86 -5.07 26.50
N ALA A 381 -8.37 -5.38 27.71
CA ALA A 381 -8.23 -6.78 28.10
C ALA A 381 -9.61 -7.46 28.05
N PRO A 382 -9.71 -8.67 27.48
CA PRO A 382 -10.99 -9.32 27.27
C PRO A 382 -11.69 -9.68 28.59
N THR A 383 -10.91 -9.89 29.65
CA THR A 383 -11.43 -10.20 30.99
C THR A 383 -10.67 -9.42 32.05
N VAL A 384 -11.40 -8.83 32.99
CA VAL A 384 -10.88 -8.12 34.16
C VAL A 384 -11.48 -8.74 35.42
N ALA A 385 -10.68 -8.99 36.45
CA ALA A 385 -11.20 -9.48 37.71
C ALA A 385 -11.93 -8.36 38.48
N LEU A 386 -12.96 -8.71 39.25
CA LEU A 386 -13.67 -7.74 40.09
C LEU A 386 -12.70 -7.01 41.03
N GLY A 387 -12.87 -5.69 41.17
CA GLY A 387 -11.98 -4.83 41.96
C GLY A 387 -10.62 -4.54 41.32
N LYS A 388 -10.33 -5.03 40.11
CA LYS A 388 -9.11 -4.67 39.37
C LYS A 388 -9.34 -3.52 38.40
N THR A 389 -8.28 -2.75 38.17
CA THR A 389 -8.26 -1.63 37.26
C THR A 389 -7.84 -2.07 35.86
N GLN A 390 -8.49 -1.51 34.84
CA GLN A 390 -8.12 -1.62 33.45
C GLN A 390 -8.06 -0.22 32.82
N SER A 391 -7.08 -0.03 31.95
CA SER A 391 -6.99 1.18 31.14
C SER A 391 -7.85 1.06 29.88
N LEU A 392 -8.70 2.04 29.66
CA LEU A 392 -9.51 2.25 28.45
C LEU A 392 -8.94 3.45 27.70
N ALA A 393 -8.96 3.42 26.37
CA ALA A 393 -8.40 4.51 25.58
C ALA A 393 -9.08 4.70 24.24
N TYR A 394 -9.06 5.93 23.73
CA TYR A 394 -9.37 6.23 22.34
C TYR A 394 -8.37 7.22 21.75
N LYS A 395 -8.24 7.19 20.43
CA LYS A 395 -7.42 8.05 19.59
C LYS A 395 -8.32 8.77 18.60
N VAL A 396 -8.15 10.08 18.49
CA VAL A 396 -8.67 10.90 17.39
C VAL A 396 -7.48 11.55 16.70
N VAL A 397 -7.51 11.64 15.37
CA VAL A 397 -6.41 12.21 14.56
C VAL A 397 -6.78 13.55 13.93
N ARG A 398 -8.01 14.00 14.18
CA ARG A 398 -8.56 15.30 13.80
C ARG A 398 -9.31 15.89 14.99
N ARG A 399 -9.43 17.20 15.04
CA ARG A 399 -10.27 17.87 16.04
C ARG A 399 -11.70 17.34 15.90
N SER A 400 -12.24 16.79 16.99
CA SER A 400 -13.51 16.06 16.96
C SER A 400 -14.35 16.35 18.20
N THR A 401 -15.67 16.36 18.05
CA THR A 401 -16.61 16.28 19.19
C THR A 401 -16.81 14.82 19.54
N VAL A 402 -16.44 14.42 20.75
CA VAL A 402 -16.41 13.02 21.20
C VAL A 402 -17.46 12.75 22.28
N SER A 403 -17.97 11.52 22.33
CA SER A 403 -18.68 10.94 23.47
C SER A 403 -18.13 9.54 23.76
N ALA A 404 -17.38 9.40 24.87
CA ALA A 404 -16.85 8.12 25.34
C ALA A 404 -17.68 7.63 26.53
N ARG A 405 -18.25 6.44 26.40
CA ARG A 405 -19.22 5.86 27.33
C ARG A 405 -18.80 4.44 27.72
N LEU A 406 -19.09 4.07 28.95
CA LEU A 406 -18.90 2.73 29.47
C LEU A 406 -20.25 2.18 29.93
N SER A 407 -20.70 1.11 29.28
CA SER A 407 -21.99 0.46 29.53
C SER A 407 -21.79 -0.89 30.21
N GLY A 408 -22.57 -1.19 31.24
CA GLY A 408 -22.51 -2.45 31.98
C GLY A 408 -23.75 -2.72 32.84
N PRO A 409 -23.68 -3.69 33.77
CA PRO A 409 -24.81 -4.12 34.61
C PRO A 409 -25.46 -3.02 35.46
N GLY A 410 -24.74 -1.93 35.76
CA GLY A 410 -25.24 -0.77 36.51
C GLY A 410 -25.73 0.40 35.66
N GLY A 411 -25.82 0.24 34.33
CA GLY A 411 -26.17 1.31 33.39
C GLY A 411 -24.98 1.81 32.58
N THR A 412 -25.11 3.02 32.03
CA THR A 412 -24.09 3.67 31.19
C THR A 412 -23.52 4.89 31.89
N THR A 413 -22.19 4.96 31.97
CA THR A 413 -21.46 6.11 32.51
C THR A 413 -20.69 6.81 31.39
N THR A 414 -20.77 8.14 31.33
CA THR A 414 -19.92 8.93 30.42
C THR A 414 -18.54 9.11 31.04
N LEU A 415 -17.50 8.66 30.35
CA LEU A 415 -16.11 8.83 30.75
C LEU A 415 -15.50 10.11 30.16
N ASP A 416 -15.96 10.51 28.98
CA ASP A 416 -15.51 11.72 28.31
C ASP A 416 -16.57 12.26 27.37
N ALA A 417 -16.65 13.58 27.23
CA ALA A 417 -17.52 14.25 26.28
C ALA A 417 -17.00 15.65 25.92
N GLY A 418 -17.25 16.07 24.68
CA GLY A 418 -16.96 17.42 24.19
C GLY A 418 -15.84 17.44 23.13
N VAL A 419 -15.31 18.63 22.87
CA VAL A 419 -14.31 18.83 21.82
C VAL A 419 -12.93 18.37 22.28
N ARG A 420 -12.26 17.62 21.40
CA ARG A 420 -10.95 17.01 21.62
C ARG A 420 -10.06 17.29 20.41
N ASP A 421 -8.83 17.69 20.68
CA ASP A 421 -7.80 17.85 19.66
C ASP A 421 -7.19 16.49 19.29
N PRO A 422 -6.43 16.38 18.18
CA PRO A 422 -5.74 15.14 17.85
C PRO A 422 -4.89 14.63 19.03
N GLY A 423 -5.08 13.36 19.40
CA GLY A 423 -4.43 12.80 20.57
C GLY A 423 -5.01 11.44 20.99
N THR A 424 -4.35 10.84 21.98
CA THR A 424 -4.83 9.63 22.66
C THR A 424 -5.27 9.97 24.07
N TYR A 425 -6.52 9.64 24.39
CA TYR A 425 -7.15 9.91 25.68
C TYR A 425 -7.34 8.59 26.42
N LYS A 426 -6.94 8.55 27.69
CA LYS A 426 -6.88 7.33 28.52
C LYS A 426 -7.66 7.51 29.82
N PHE A 427 -8.30 6.44 30.26
CA PHE A 427 -9.12 6.37 31.46
C PHE A 427 -8.80 5.08 32.21
N ASP A 428 -8.42 5.20 33.48
CA ASP A 428 -8.29 4.04 34.34
C ASP A 428 -9.62 3.79 35.04
N TRP A 429 -10.17 2.60 34.80
CA TRP A 429 -11.47 2.20 35.33
C TRP A 429 -11.34 0.93 36.17
N THR A 430 -11.91 0.97 37.38
CA THR A 430 -11.92 -0.17 38.30
C THR A 430 -13.23 -0.93 38.18
N ALA A 431 -13.13 -2.26 38.00
CA ALA A 431 -14.28 -3.13 37.84
C ALA A 431 -15.13 -3.19 39.12
N THR A 432 -16.36 -2.65 39.06
CA THR A 432 -17.27 -2.56 40.21
C THR A 432 -18.38 -3.62 40.23
N ALA A 433 -18.69 -4.25 39.10
CA ALA A 433 -19.69 -5.31 39.01
C ALA A 433 -19.32 -6.35 37.97
N GLU A 434 -19.61 -7.62 38.26
CA GLU A 434 -19.44 -8.73 37.32
C GLU A 434 -20.45 -8.64 36.17
N GLY A 435 -20.03 -9.02 34.97
CA GLY A 435 -20.91 -9.04 33.80
C GLY A 435 -20.21 -8.60 32.52
N ARG A 436 -21.01 -8.38 31.47
CA ARG A 436 -20.52 -7.84 30.19
C ARG A 436 -20.49 -6.33 30.25
N TRP A 437 -19.38 -5.77 29.78
CA TRP A 437 -19.15 -4.34 29.69
C TRP A 437 -18.82 -3.99 28.25
N THR A 438 -19.11 -2.75 27.85
CA THR A 438 -18.75 -2.22 26.53
C THR A 438 -18.28 -0.79 26.67
N PHE A 439 -17.05 -0.54 26.21
CA PHE A 439 -16.53 0.81 26.04
C PHE A 439 -16.85 1.28 24.63
N SER A 440 -17.69 2.31 24.53
CA SER A 440 -18.18 2.87 23.27
C SER A 440 -17.65 4.28 23.10
N VAL A 441 -17.15 4.62 21.91
CA VAL A 441 -16.71 5.99 21.61
C VAL A 441 -17.28 6.40 20.27
N ASP A 442 -18.02 7.50 20.27
CA ASP A 442 -18.52 8.18 19.08
C ASP A 442 -17.79 9.50 18.88
N ALA A 443 -17.52 9.87 17.64
CA ALA A 443 -16.87 11.13 17.31
C ALA A 443 -17.39 11.71 15.99
N VAL A 444 -17.52 13.03 15.95
CA VAL A 444 -17.74 13.80 14.71
C VAL A 444 -16.56 14.74 14.52
N ASP A 445 -15.84 14.59 13.40
CA ASP A 445 -14.66 15.42 13.11
C ASP A 445 -15.04 16.83 12.62
N ASP A 446 -14.02 17.68 12.46
CA ASP A 446 -14.09 19.05 11.95
C ASP A 446 -14.61 19.16 10.49
N LEU A 447 -14.75 18.04 9.78
CA LEU A 447 -15.39 17.95 8.46
C LEU A 447 -16.82 17.40 8.53
N GLY A 448 -17.36 17.19 9.73
CA GLY A 448 -18.71 16.65 9.95
C GLY A 448 -18.82 15.14 9.70
N ARG A 449 -17.70 14.42 9.61
CA ARG A 449 -17.71 12.96 9.38
C ARG A 449 -17.86 12.24 10.72
N ALA A 450 -18.92 11.42 10.83
CA ALA A 450 -19.18 10.63 12.03
C ALA A 450 -18.41 9.31 12.00
N SER A 451 -17.90 8.90 13.17
CA SER A 451 -17.19 7.64 13.39
C SER A 451 -17.51 7.08 14.77
N GLY A 452 -17.42 5.76 14.94
CA GLY A 452 -17.74 5.12 16.21
C GLY A 452 -17.02 3.77 16.38
N THR A 453 -16.84 3.36 17.63
CA THR A 453 -16.23 2.08 17.99
C THR A 453 -16.82 1.53 19.28
N ASP A 454 -17.13 0.23 19.28
CA ASP A 454 -17.54 -0.52 20.46
C ASP A 454 -16.50 -1.57 20.82
N ARG A 455 -16.10 -1.59 22.09
CA ARG A 455 -15.09 -2.50 22.63
C ARG A 455 -15.67 -3.31 23.80
N PRO A 456 -16.23 -4.50 23.54
CA PRO A 456 -16.78 -5.35 24.59
C PRO A 456 -15.69 -6.06 25.38
N PHE A 457 -15.93 -6.28 26.67
CA PHE A 457 -15.12 -7.08 27.57
C PHE A 457 -15.97 -7.63 28.74
N THR A 458 -15.40 -8.50 29.57
CA THR A 458 -16.11 -9.11 30.71
C THR A 458 -15.43 -8.83 32.04
N VAL A 459 -16.21 -8.57 33.07
CA VAL A 459 -15.75 -8.60 34.46
C VAL A 459 -16.20 -9.90 35.12
N GLY A 460 -15.27 -10.61 35.76
CA GLY A 460 -15.57 -11.80 36.54
C GLY A 460 -14.34 -12.69 36.73
N ALA A 461 -14.55 -13.88 37.28
CA ALA A 461 -13.49 -14.88 37.38
C ALA A 461 -12.96 -15.25 35.98
N SER A 462 -11.64 -15.14 35.80
CA SER A 462 -10.96 -15.73 34.63
C SER A 462 -11.33 -17.20 34.59
N SER A 463 -12.04 -17.64 33.55
CA SER A 463 -12.23 -19.07 33.32
C SER A 463 -10.85 -19.66 33.06
N LYS A 464 -10.20 -20.21 34.09
CA LYS A 464 -9.10 -21.15 33.89
C LYS A 464 -9.70 -22.31 33.10
N ARG A 465 -9.57 -22.31 31.77
CA ARG A 465 -9.73 -23.53 30.99
C ARG A 465 -8.69 -24.50 31.54
N ARG A 466 -9.16 -25.51 32.27
CA ARG A 466 -8.36 -26.67 32.65
C ARG A 466 -8.07 -27.52 31.43
#